data_AF-A0A1G7CC98-F1
#
_entry.id   AF-A0A1G7CC98-F1
#
_cell.length_a   1.000
_cell.length_b   1.000
_cell.length_c   1.000
_cell.angle_alpha   90.00
_cell.angle_beta   90.00
_cell.angle_gamma   90.00
#
_symmetry.space_group_name_H-M   'P 1'
#
loop_
_entity.id
_entity.type
_entity.pdbx_description
1 polymer ?
#
loop_
_entity_poly.entity_id
_entity_poly.type
_entity_poly.pdbx_seq_one_letter_code
_entity_poly.pdbx_strand_id
1 'polypeptide(L)'
;MPVFHLLPREDGLRHPAWSMSWHSKPCTIVADTPKQARQFANGAFIIPIRSETGPLQDLPLPWSSAELVEARRAPGMAEFGQNGALRIDNSMQPMLA
;
A
#
# COMPACT_ATOMS: atom_id res chain seq x y z
N MET A 1 4.32 1.84 15.33
CA MET A 1 4.35 1.02 14.08
C MET A 1 4.49 1.92 12.86
N PRO A 2 5.42 1.63 11.92
CA PRO A 2 5.62 2.42 10.71
C PRO A 2 4.47 2.30 9.70
N VAL A 3 4.36 3.32 8.86
CA VAL A 3 3.41 3.38 7.75
C VAL A 3 4.16 3.26 6.43
N PHE A 4 3.66 2.42 5.53
CA PHE A 4 4.21 2.20 4.19
C PHE A 4 3.20 2.58 3.12
N HIS A 5 3.65 3.38 2.15
CA HIS A 5 2.97 3.59 0.87
C HIS A 5 3.38 2.47 -0.08
N LEU A 6 2.42 1.67 -0.50
CA LEU A 6 2.60 0.67 -1.55
C LEU A 6 2.18 1.29 -2.88
N LEU A 7 3.13 1.33 -3.81
CA LEU A 7 3.01 1.95 -5.12
C LEU A 7 3.17 0.86 -6.18
N PRO A 8 2.07 0.42 -6.83
CA PRO A 8 2.17 -0.36 -8.06
C PRO A 8 3.03 0.40 -9.07
N ARG A 9 4.04 -0.26 -9.63
CA ARG A 9 4.89 0.36 -10.64
C ARG A 9 4.11 0.47 -11.95
N GLU A 10 4.20 1.61 -12.63
CA GLU A 10 3.42 1.86 -13.85
C GLU A 10 3.74 0.87 -14.98
N ASP A 11 5.01 0.49 -15.14
CA ASP A 11 5.47 -0.53 -16.07
C ASP A 11 4.98 -1.94 -15.68
N GLY A 12 4.91 -2.22 -14.38
CA GLY A 12 4.41 -3.47 -13.82
C GLY A 12 2.88 -3.64 -13.86
N LEU A 13 2.09 -2.59 -14.10
CA LEU A 13 0.61 -2.66 -14.10
C LEU A 13 0.03 -3.51 -15.24
N ARG A 14 0.78 -3.68 -16.34
CA ARG A 14 0.37 -4.57 -17.45
C ARG A 14 0.70 -6.04 -17.20
N HIS A 15 1.37 -6.34 -16.09
CA HIS A 15 1.76 -7.71 -15.76
C HIS A 15 0.50 -8.57 -15.49
N PRO A 16 0.41 -9.80 -16.04
CA PRO A 16 -0.78 -10.64 -15.92
C PRO A 16 -1.15 -10.98 -14.47
N ALA A 17 -0.19 -10.94 -13.54
CA ALA A 17 -0.43 -11.14 -12.12
C ALA A 17 -1.51 -10.22 -11.52
N TRP A 18 -1.72 -9.02 -12.09
CA TRP A 18 -2.74 -8.09 -11.62
C TRP A 18 -4.17 -8.60 -11.82
N SER A 19 -4.40 -9.60 -12.68
CA SER A 19 -5.72 -10.26 -12.79
C SER A 19 -6.12 -10.98 -11.49
N MET A 20 -5.16 -11.27 -10.61
CA MET A 20 -5.40 -11.92 -9.32
C MET A 20 -5.76 -10.92 -8.21
N SER A 21 -5.82 -9.63 -8.48
CA SER A 21 -6.16 -8.60 -7.50
C SER A 21 -7.33 -7.74 -7.93
N TRP A 22 -8.24 -7.46 -6.99
CA TRP A 22 -9.35 -6.53 -7.23
C TRP A 22 -8.93 -5.06 -7.06
N HIS A 23 -7.70 -4.80 -6.63
CA HIS A 23 -7.15 -3.48 -6.41
C HIS A 23 -5.77 -3.34 -7.05
N SER A 24 -5.51 -2.23 -7.73
CA SER A 24 -4.23 -1.94 -8.40
C SER A 24 -3.81 -0.47 -8.31
N LYS A 25 -4.37 0.29 -7.37
CA LYS A 25 -4.00 1.69 -7.13
C LYS A 25 -3.05 1.80 -5.94
N PRO A 26 -2.29 2.91 -5.80
CA PRO A 26 -1.52 3.18 -4.60
C PRO A 26 -2.35 3.05 -3.32
N CYS A 27 -1.77 2.48 -2.27
CA CYS A 27 -2.42 2.32 -0.97
C CYS A 27 -1.44 2.48 0.19
N THR A 28 -1.98 2.56 1.42
CA THR A 28 -1.20 2.77 2.63
C THR A 28 -1.46 1.65 3.63
N ILE A 29 -0.40 1.05 4.16
CA ILE A 29 -0.46 -0.10 5.07
C ILE A 29 0.42 0.18 6.29
N VAL A 30 -0.09 -0.12 7.48
CA VAL A 30 0.67 -0.10 8.74
C VAL A 30 1.29 -1.49 8.94
N ALA A 31 2.62 -1.55 9.03
CA ALA A 31 3.37 -2.79 9.23
C ALA A 31 4.76 -2.45 9.78
N ASP A 32 5.47 -3.44 10.33
CA ASP A 32 6.82 -3.23 10.86
C ASP A 32 7.89 -3.19 9.77
N THR A 33 7.64 -3.87 8.64
CA THR A 33 8.58 -3.96 7.52
C THR A 33 7.89 -3.80 6.16
N PRO A 34 8.62 -3.37 5.10
CA PRO A 34 8.07 -3.30 3.74
C PRO A 34 7.54 -4.64 3.23
N LYS A 35 8.21 -5.75 3.61
CA LYS A 35 7.80 -7.11 3.25
C LYS A 35 6.45 -7.45 3.87
N GLN A 36 6.28 -7.14 5.16
CA GLN A 36 5.02 -7.39 5.86
C GLN A 36 3.88 -6.51 5.33
N ALA A 37 4.15 -5.24 5.01
CA ALA A 37 3.17 -4.36 4.38
C ALA A 37 2.62 -4.97 3.07
N ARG A 38 3.51 -5.48 2.22
CA ARG A 38 3.16 -6.19 0.98
C ARG A 38 2.34 -7.45 1.23
N GLN A 39 2.70 -8.25 2.23
CA GLN A 39 1.94 -9.45 2.60
C GLN A 39 0.53 -9.12 3.10
N PHE A 40 0.36 -8.05 3.88
CA PHE A 40 -0.96 -7.59 4.32
C PHE A 40 -1.81 -7.12 3.14
N ALA A 41 -1.25 -6.31 2.24
CA ALA A 41 -1.94 -5.91 1.01
C ALA A 41 -2.34 -7.11 0.16
N ASN A 42 -1.47 -8.12 0.08
CA ASN A 42 -1.79 -9.37 -0.60
C ASN A 42 -2.97 -10.10 0.03
N GLY A 43 -3.01 -10.23 1.36
CA GLY A 43 -4.16 -10.83 2.04
C GLY A 43 -5.47 -10.05 1.89
N ALA A 44 -5.38 -8.72 1.75
CA ALA A 44 -6.54 -7.85 1.59
C ALA A 44 -7.07 -7.77 0.15
N PHE A 45 -6.18 -7.72 -0.83
CA PHE A 45 -6.50 -7.35 -2.21
C PHE A 45 -6.53 -8.51 -3.20
N ILE A 46 -6.06 -9.70 -2.82
CA ILE A 46 -6.11 -10.85 -3.72
C ILE A 46 -7.53 -11.39 -3.81
N ILE A 47 -7.95 -11.67 -5.04
CA ILE A 47 -9.19 -12.39 -5.32
C ILE A 47 -8.91 -13.86 -4.96
N PRO A 48 -9.66 -14.47 -4.02
CA PRO A 48 -9.50 -15.88 -3.72
C PRO A 48 -9.97 -16.69 -4.93
N ILE A 49 -9.04 -17.10 -5.79
CA ILE A 49 -9.34 -17.92 -6.95
C ILE A 49 -9.77 -19.30 -6.44
N ARG A 50 -11.02 -19.68 -6.65
CA ARG A 50 -11.46 -21.07 -6.46
C ARG A 50 -10.78 -21.91 -7.52
N SER A 51 -9.75 -22.65 -7.10
CA SER A 51 -9.07 -23.73 -7.82
C SER A 51 -9.37 -23.85 -9.31
N GLU A 52 -8.58 -23.16 -10.13
CA GLU A 52 -8.42 -23.55 -11.53
C GLU A 52 -6.92 -23.77 -11.78
N THR A 53 -6.57 -25.02 -12.07
CA THR A 53 -5.32 -25.42 -12.72
C THR A 53 -5.17 -24.61 -14.00
N GLY A 54 -4.49 -23.47 -13.89
CA GLY A 54 -4.31 -22.52 -14.98
C GLY A 54 -2.97 -21.80 -14.85
N PRO A 55 -2.55 -21.10 -15.92
CA PRO A 55 -1.22 -20.47 -16.06
C PRO A 55 -0.92 -19.36 -15.04
N LEU A 56 -1.87 -19.01 -14.17
CA LEU A 56 -1.69 -18.01 -13.11
C LEU A 56 -0.93 -18.54 -11.89
N GLN A 57 -0.75 -19.86 -11.72
CA GLN A 57 -0.06 -20.43 -10.55
C GLN A 57 1.43 -20.10 -10.49
N ASP A 58 2.09 -20.00 -11.65
CA ASP A 58 3.53 -19.68 -11.73
C ASP A 58 3.81 -18.17 -11.67
N LEU A 59 2.76 -17.34 -11.69
CA LEU A 59 2.93 -15.90 -11.61
C LEU A 59 3.14 -15.44 -10.16
N PRO A 60 4.02 -14.46 -9.93
CA PRO A 60 4.14 -13.88 -8.60
C PRO A 60 2.83 -13.20 -8.21
N LEU A 61 2.46 -13.26 -6.93
CA LEU A 61 1.35 -12.46 -6.44
C LEU A 61 1.70 -10.97 -6.53
N PRO A 62 0.84 -10.12 -7.14
CA PRO A 62 1.22 -8.76 -7.53
C PRO A 62 1.67 -7.93 -6.33
N TRP A 63 0.93 -7.99 -5.23
CA TRP A 63 1.23 -7.24 -4.01
C TRP A 63 2.44 -7.77 -3.23
N SER A 64 2.82 -9.03 -3.42
CA SER A 64 3.97 -9.63 -2.74
C SER A 64 5.30 -9.36 -3.45
N SER A 65 5.26 -9.05 -4.75
CA SER A 65 6.47 -8.82 -5.56
C SER A 65 7.01 -7.39 -5.41
N ALA A 66 8.30 -7.27 -5.07
CA ALA A 66 9.00 -5.98 -5.03
C ALA A 66 9.27 -5.40 -6.44
N GLU A 67 9.23 -6.26 -7.46
CA GLU A 67 9.36 -5.87 -8.86
C GLU A 67 8.07 -5.21 -9.37
N LEU A 68 6.90 -5.58 -8.83
CA LEU A 68 5.61 -5.02 -9.24
C LEU A 68 5.12 -3.92 -8.32
N VAL A 69 5.49 -3.96 -7.03
CA VAL A 69 5.05 -2.99 -6.02
C VAL A 69 6.25 -2.45 -5.25
N GLU A 70 6.49 -1.16 -5.43
CA GLU A 70 7.43 -0.40 -4.61
C GLU A 70 6.80 -0.12 -3.24
N ALA A 71 7.58 -0.25 -2.17
CA ALA A 71 7.14 0.08 -0.82
C ALA A 71 8.02 1.20 -0.27
N ARG A 72 7.42 2.37 -0.04
CA ARG A 72 8.09 3.55 0.53
C ARG A 72 7.59 3.79 1.94
N ARG A 73 8.52 3.98 2.88
CA ARG A 73 8.16 4.38 4.24
C ARG A 73 7.66 5.82 4.21
N ALA A 74 6.49 6.07 4.80
CA ALA A 74 5.95 7.43 4.93
C ALA A 74 6.82 8.22 5.93
N PRO A 75 7.41 9.36 5.53
CA PRO A 75 8.05 10.25 6.50
C PRO A 75 6.97 10.96 7.33
N GLY A 76 7.16 11.05 8.65
CA GLY A 76 6.35 11.94 9.49
C GLY A 76 5.00 11.39 10.00
N MET A 77 4.51 10.23 9.54
CA MET A 77 3.49 9.50 10.29
C MET A 77 4.17 8.76 11.45
N ALA A 78 4.50 9.52 12.48
CA ALA A 78 4.78 8.96 13.79
C ALA A 78 3.60 8.08 14.19
N GLU A 79 3.87 6.78 14.30
CA GLU A 79 3.23 5.85 15.20
C GLU A 79 1.79 6.23 15.59
N PHE A 80 0.81 5.78 14.81
CA PHE A 80 -0.56 5.67 15.29
C PHE A 80 -0.53 4.77 16.53
N GLY A 81 -0.44 5.39 17.71
CA GLY A 81 -0.15 4.70 18.96
C GLY A 81 0.26 5.61 20.12
N GLN A 82 0.76 6.84 19.89
CA GLN A 82 0.99 7.78 20.99
C GLN A 82 0.64 9.22 20.57
N ASN A 83 -0.27 9.83 21.33
CA ASN A 83 -0.65 11.24 21.34
C ASN A 83 -1.62 11.71 20.24
N GLY A 84 -2.92 11.61 20.57
CA GLY A 84 -3.93 12.47 19.98
C GLY A 84 -3.62 13.94 20.26
N ALA A 85 -3.19 14.66 19.23
CA ALA A 85 -3.29 16.11 19.17
C ALA A 85 -3.27 16.52 17.69
N LEU A 86 -4.44 16.52 17.07
CA LEU A 86 -4.65 17.23 15.82
C LEU A 86 -4.53 18.73 16.14
N ARG A 87 -3.33 19.31 16.03
CA ARG A 87 -3.19 20.77 16.04
C ARG A 87 -3.59 21.29 14.66
N ILE A 88 -4.83 21.73 14.55
CA ILE A 88 -5.26 22.62 13.47
C ILE A 88 -4.57 23.95 13.74
N ASP A 89 -3.48 24.23 13.05
CA ASP A 89 -2.89 25.56 13.01
C ASP A 89 -3.79 26.43 12.14
N ASN A 90 -4.82 27.03 12.77
CA ASN A 90 -5.70 27.97 12.11
C ASN A 90 -5.03 29.35 12.16
N SER A 91 -3.97 29.53 11.37
CA SER A 91 -3.28 30.81 11.22
C SER A 91 -4.14 31.75 10.36
N MET A 92 -5.23 32.27 10.91
CA MET A 92 -5.86 33.48 10.37
C MET A 92 -4.97 34.67 10.72
N GLN A 93 -4.27 35.19 9.71
CA GLN A 93 -3.64 36.51 9.81
C GLN A 93 -4.75 37.58 9.93
N PRO A 94 -4.68 38.52 10.89
CA PRO A 94 -5.52 39.70 10.85
C PRO A 94 -4.99 40.64 9.75
N MET A 95 -5.78 40.84 8.69
CA MET A 95 -5.57 41.98 7.79
C MET A 95 -6.00 43.25 8.52
N LEU A 96 -5.01 44.09 8.84
CA LEU A 96 -5.18 45.51 9.14
C LEU A 96 -5.51 46.25 7.83
N ALA A 97 -6.67 46.90 7.78
CA ALA A 97 -6.90 48.21 7.18
C ALA A 97 -8.29 48.73 7.59
#